data_AF-A0A917S187-F1
#
_entry.id   AF-A0A917S187-F1
#
_cell.length_a   1.000
_cell.length_b   1.000
_cell.length_c   1.000
_cell.angle_alpha   90.00
_cell.angle_beta   90.00
_cell.angle_gamma   90.00
#
_symmetry.space_group_name_H-M   'P 1'
#
loop_
_entity.id
_entity.type
_entity.pdbx_description
1 polymer ?
#
loop_
_entity_poly.entity_id
_entity_poly.type
_entity_poly.pdbx_seq_one_letter_code
_entity_poly.pdbx_strand_id
1 'polypeptide(L)'
;MSPFLRRLMGRRAGRITVEPIGQTGPLRSQKGTATLLPSLGYFGGIAANHLCVSVPSPVAEIRLSLPGTAEQLDLRGLELLRERRLVRVDEGRTRISQSSGGRSHGVQRSPLAFGGIRTERESSPWWAMAFDPPIDIDEVRLYNRLDGWGVRADHLAVAFSEPGGELQDLVSVDSDLIIDSTLALLRRLTGLDLPVEILATKGSADQARREVLGSLAGLASRARLAKSREEQRLLASLLPRRPMAGQKNLTDDEWALLGHLLACERLRVPSSKTSVVSFHRVLDTRDKLSRLETEVNRAATVLRCEPVLLTRHGFSEVSALRRRSGEFLDLIERAGNVLAECGYPAMLAYGTLLGAVREGDFLAHDDDVDMLIPIPAATRDDVEKALAPLADQLRARGWRVSRPNSYTNFHLTDPGTRLHVDVFPLLVDGSSASLHMEEMRLRPIPTRIVLPPKPFTFLGRDVLVPADPEAFLEERYGAGWSTPDPFYDWPWKLQD
;
A
#
# COMPACT_ATOMS: atom_id res chain seq x y z
N MET A 1 -3.87 -35.50 58.88
CA MET A 1 -4.39 -34.29 59.56
C MET A 1 -4.22 -33.13 58.60
N SER A 2 -5.23 -32.81 57.81
CA SER A 2 -6.22 -31.73 58.02
C SER A 2 -5.94 -30.56 57.06
N PRO A 3 -6.95 -29.77 56.67
CA PRO A 3 -7.39 -29.77 55.27
C PRO A 3 -7.75 -28.36 54.79
N PHE A 4 -7.02 -27.76 53.87
CA PHE A 4 -7.51 -26.54 53.22
C PHE A 4 -7.12 -26.57 51.75
N LEU A 5 -8.12 -26.88 50.90
CA LEU A 5 -8.42 -26.24 49.62
C LEU A 5 -9.43 -27.11 48.83
N ARG A 6 -10.72 -26.91 49.13
CA ARG A 6 -11.85 -27.15 48.23
C ARG A 6 -12.54 -25.80 47.97
N ARG A 7 -13.06 -25.64 46.75
CA ARG A 7 -13.77 -24.49 46.12
C ARG A 7 -12.81 -23.63 45.28
N LEU A 8 -13.01 -23.37 43.99
CA LEU A 8 -14.20 -23.48 43.13
C LEU A 8 -13.83 -24.05 41.74
N MET A 9 -14.44 -25.18 41.38
CA MET A 9 -14.86 -25.40 40.00
C MET A 9 -16.16 -24.64 39.78
N GLY A 10 -16.27 -23.90 38.66
CA GLY A 10 -17.56 -23.40 38.18
C GLY A 10 -17.56 -21.93 37.77
N ARG A 11 -17.17 -21.66 36.53
CA ARG A 11 -17.95 -20.91 35.53
C ARG A 11 -17.13 -20.90 34.24
N ARG A 12 -17.46 -21.83 33.33
CA ARG A 12 -17.11 -21.66 31.91
C ARG A 12 -17.64 -20.27 31.53
N ALA A 13 -16.77 -19.38 31.09
CA ALA A 13 -17.18 -18.16 30.41
C ALA A 13 -18.14 -18.59 29.30
N GLY A 14 -19.41 -18.19 29.41
CA GLY A 14 -20.38 -18.43 28.37
C GLY A 14 -19.82 -17.84 27.08
N ARG A 15 -19.79 -18.64 26.01
CA ARG A 15 -19.71 -18.09 24.67
C ARG A 15 -20.86 -17.10 24.55
N ILE A 16 -20.55 -15.81 24.59
CA ILE A 16 -21.49 -14.81 24.11
C ILE A 16 -21.52 -15.02 22.60
N THR A 17 -22.44 -15.87 22.14
CA THR A 17 -22.87 -15.90 20.75
C THR A 17 -23.67 -14.62 20.53
N VAL A 18 -22.98 -13.55 20.15
CA VAL A 18 -23.65 -12.40 19.56
C VAL A 18 -24.06 -12.84 18.16
N GLU A 19 -25.37 -12.90 17.89
CA GLU A 19 -25.88 -13.14 16.56
C GLU A 19 -25.37 -12.04 15.61
N PRO A 20 -24.99 -12.37 14.36
CA PRO A 20 -24.57 -11.36 13.40
C PRO A 20 -25.75 -10.46 13.04
N ILE A 21 -25.79 -9.27 13.63
CA ILE A 21 -26.66 -8.18 13.19
C ILE A 21 -26.10 -7.71 11.83
N GLY A 22 -26.77 -8.07 10.74
CA GLY A 22 -26.29 -7.80 9.39
C GLY A 22 -27.21 -8.36 8.31
N GLN A 23 -28.43 -7.81 8.22
CA GLN A 23 -29.26 -8.08 7.04
C GLN A 23 -28.71 -7.29 5.85
N THR A 24 -28.48 -7.98 4.73
CA THR A 24 -28.19 -7.35 3.45
C THR A 24 -29.36 -6.46 3.05
N GLY A 25 -29.14 -5.17 2.83
CA GLY A 25 -30.20 -4.26 2.40
C GLY A 25 -30.84 -4.66 1.07
N PRO A 26 -32.12 -4.33 0.83
CA PRO A 26 -32.83 -4.71 -0.38
C PRO A 26 -32.13 -4.22 -1.66
N LEU A 27 -31.52 -3.04 -1.68
CA LEU A 27 -30.83 -2.54 -2.88
C LEU A 27 -29.54 -3.32 -3.18
N ARG A 28 -28.76 -3.67 -2.15
CA ARG A 28 -27.57 -4.52 -2.34
C ARG A 28 -27.92 -5.85 -3.01
N SER A 29 -29.06 -6.42 -2.66
CA SER A 29 -29.51 -7.72 -3.19
C SER A 29 -30.03 -7.68 -4.64
N GLN A 30 -30.21 -6.49 -5.22
CA GLN A 30 -30.73 -6.35 -6.58
C GLN A 30 -29.74 -6.87 -7.63
N LYS A 31 -30.28 -7.50 -8.69
CA LYS A 31 -29.48 -8.17 -9.73
C LYS A 31 -28.56 -7.23 -10.51
N GLY A 32 -28.95 -5.96 -10.63
CA GLY A 32 -28.23 -4.91 -11.33
C GLY A 32 -27.17 -4.21 -10.48
N THR A 33 -27.16 -4.35 -9.16
CA THR A 33 -26.25 -3.60 -8.28
C THR A 33 -24.78 -3.90 -8.56
N ALA A 34 -24.40 -5.17 -8.61
CA ALA A 34 -23.03 -5.58 -8.97
C ALA A 34 -22.67 -5.28 -10.43
N THR A 35 -23.68 -5.02 -11.27
CA THR A 35 -23.48 -4.62 -12.66
C THR A 35 -23.11 -3.14 -12.73
N LEU A 36 -23.91 -2.27 -12.11
CA LEU A 36 -23.65 -0.83 -12.09
C LEU A 36 -22.45 -0.46 -11.22
N LEU A 37 -22.31 -1.09 -10.04
CA LEU A 37 -21.32 -0.79 -9.01
C LEU A 37 -20.46 -2.03 -8.70
N PRO A 38 -19.61 -2.49 -9.63
CA PRO A 38 -18.84 -3.74 -9.50
C PRO A 38 -17.82 -3.73 -8.36
N SER A 39 -17.48 -2.56 -7.82
CA SER A 39 -16.60 -2.41 -6.64
C SER A 39 -17.30 -1.67 -5.50
N LEU A 40 -18.61 -1.84 -5.35
CA LEU A 40 -19.36 -1.41 -4.15
C LEU A 40 -18.63 -1.91 -2.89
N GLY A 41 -18.51 -1.04 -1.89
CA GLY A 41 -17.76 -1.34 -0.67
C GLY A 41 -16.29 -0.92 -0.68
N TYR A 42 -15.74 -0.51 -1.83
CA TYR A 42 -14.39 0.03 -1.88
C TYR A 42 -14.25 1.32 -1.05
N PHE A 43 -13.20 1.41 -0.22
CA PHE A 43 -12.88 2.62 0.55
C PHE A 43 -11.39 3.00 0.56
N GLY A 44 -10.61 2.46 -0.38
CA GLY A 44 -9.20 2.81 -0.58
C GLY A 44 -8.25 1.62 -0.52
N GLY A 45 -7.03 1.84 -0.98
CA GLY A 45 -5.92 0.87 -0.92
C GLY A 45 -4.55 1.55 -0.77
N ILE A 46 -4.50 2.73 -0.16
CA ILE A 46 -3.28 3.52 0.06
C ILE A 46 -3.22 4.02 1.49
N ALA A 47 -2.03 4.45 1.93
CA ALA A 47 -1.80 4.72 3.34
C ALA A 47 -2.63 5.86 3.91
N ALA A 48 -3.05 6.79 3.06
CA ALA A 48 -3.81 7.97 3.44
C ALA A 48 -5.33 7.82 3.30
N ASN A 49 -5.81 6.80 2.58
CA ASN A 49 -7.24 6.55 2.42
C ASN A 49 -7.78 5.80 3.65
N HIS A 50 -8.97 6.19 4.06
CA HIS A 50 -9.70 5.56 5.16
C HIS A 50 -11.20 5.72 4.93
N LEU A 51 -11.96 4.82 5.54
CA LEU A 51 -13.39 4.99 5.76
C LEU A 51 -13.58 5.82 7.04
N CYS A 52 -14.34 6.91 6.95
CA CYS A 52 -14.81 7.64 8.13
C CYS A 52 -16.17 7.09 8.56
N VAL A 53 -16.29 6.73 9.83
CA VAL A 53 -17.56 6.31 10.44
C VAL A 53 -17.84 7.21 11.63
N SER A 54 -18.92 7.98 11.55
CA SER A 54 -19.41 8.76 12.69
C SER A 54 -20.03 7.83 13.73
N VAL A 55 -19.74 8.10 15.00
CA VAL A 55 -20.22 7.30 16.14
C VAL A 55 -20.78 8.22 17.23
N PRO A 56 -21.77 7.77 18.02
CA PRO A 56 -22.23 8.50 19.19
C PRO A 56 -21.14 8.53 20.25
N SER A 57 -21.20 9.53 21.12
CA SER A 57 -20.29 9.63 22.26
C SER A 57 -21.08 9.58 23.57
N PRO A 58 -20.63 8.83 24.59
CA PRO A 58 -19.39 8.05 24.64
C PRO A 58 -19.49 6.63 24.05
N VAL A 59 -18.38 6.07 23.62
CA VAL A 59 -18.28 4.70 23.05
C VAL A 59 -17.70 3.73 24.06
N ALA A 60 -18.42 2.64 24.33
CA ALA A 60 -17.99 1.54 25.19
C ALA A 60 -17.40 0.35 24.43
N GLU A 61 -17.90 0.02 23.24
CA GLU A 61 -17.33 -1.00 22.35
C GLU A 61 -17.41 -0.55 20.89
N ILE A 62 -16.39 -0.90 20.10
CA ILE A 62 -16.41 -0.86 18.63
C ILE A 62 -16.32 -2.30 18.13
N ARG A 63 -17.18 -2.68 17.19
CA ARG A 63 -17.15 -3.97 16.51
C ARG A 63 -17.04 -3.80 15.00
N LEU A 64 -16.14 -4.57 14.40
CA LEU A 64 -15.92 -4.71 12.97
C LEU A 64 -16.31 -6.12 12.55
N SER A 65 -17.00 -6.28 11.43
CA SER A 65 -17.39 -7.60 10.92
C SER A 65 -17.50 -7.65 9.40
N LEU A 66 -17.56 -8.86 8.84
CA LEU A 66 -17.89 -9.10 7.44
C LEU A 66 -19.16 -9.98 7.32
N PRO A 67 -20.36 -9.44 7.59
CA PRO A 67 -21.59 -10.23 7.70
C PRO A 67 -21.93 -10.98 6.41
N GLY A 68 -22.31 -12.25 6.53
CA GLY A 68 -22.76 -13.06 5.40
C GLY A 68 -21.66 -13.43 4.39
N THR A 69 -20.39 -13.20 4.74
CA THR A 69 -19.23 -13.57 3.90
C THR A 69 -18.49 -14.77 4.48
N ALA A 70 -17.76 -15.49 3.62
CA ALA A 70 -16.80 -16.52 4.02
C ALA A 70 -15.39 -16.03 3.71
N GLU A 71 -14.94 -15.00 4.42
CA GLU A 71 -13.69 -14.28 4.16
C GLU A 71 -12.85 -14.10 5.43
N GLN A 72 -11.70 -13.47 5.26
CA GLN A 72 -10.84 -13.06 6.36
C GLN A 72 -11.05 -11.56 6.61
N LEU A 73 -11.41 -11.17 7.84
CA LEU A 73 -11.35 -9.76 8.23
C LEU A 73 -9.88 -9.39 8.38
N ASP A 74 -9.39 -8.53 7.49
CA ASP A 74 -7.99 -8.13 7.43
C ASP A 74 -7.89 -6.64 7.10
N LEU A 75 -7.64 -5.82 8.12
CA LEU A 75 -7.50 -4.37 8.02
C LEU A 75 -6.13 -3.94 8.54
N ARG A 76 -5.63 -2.79 8.08
CA ARG A 76 -4.35 -2.24 8.54
C ARG A 76 -4.44 -1.73 9.97
N GLY A 77 -5.60 -1.22 10.37
CA GLY A 77 -5.82 -0.67 11.69
C GLY A 77 -6.89 0.40 11.69
N LEU A 78 -6.98 1.13 12.79
CA LEU A 78 -7.97 2.17 12.99
C LEU A 78 -7.40 3.36 13.76
N GLU A 79 -7.99 4.52 13.57
CA GLU A 79 -7.77 5.70 14.41
C GLU A 79 -9.09 6.11 15.05
N LEU A 80 -9.00 6.69 16.25
CA LEU A 80 -10.12 7.15 17.03
C LEU A 80 -10.00 8.66 17.19
N LEU A 81 -11.07 9.39 16.87
CA LEU A 81 -11.03 10.85 16.82
C LEU A 81 -12.18 11.48 17.59
N ARG A 82 -11.90 12.67 18.12
CA ARG A 82 -12.87 13.61 18.66
C ARG A 82 -12.60 14.97 18.05
N GLU A 83 -13.59 15.58 17.42
CA GLU A 83 -13.44 16.90 16.76
C GLU A 83 -12.21 16.94 15.82
N ARG A 84 -11.97 15.85 15.08
CA ARG A 84 -10.83 15.64 14.15
C ARG A 84 -9.45 15.52 14.81
N ARG A 85 -9.37 15.44 16.15
CA ARG A 85 -8.12 15.19 16.89
C ARG A 85 -8.03 13.73 17.30
N LEU A 86 -6.84 13.15 17.17
CA LEU A 86 -6.59 11.77 17.58
C LEU A 86 -6.74 11.63 19.10
N VAL A 87 -7.61 10.70 19.52
CA VAL A 87 -7.78 10.32 20.92
C VAL A 87 -6.83 9.19 21.26
N ARG A 88 -5.97 9.40 22.25
CA ARG A 88 -5.08 8.36 22.77
C ARG A 88 -5.84 7.50 23.75
N VAL A 89 -5.74 6.19 23.57
CA VAL A 89 -6.37 5.20 24.45
C VAL A 89 -5.29 4.51 25.27
N ASP A 90 -5.55 4.33 26.56
CA ASP A 90 -4.72 3.48 27.43
C ASP A 90 -5.00 2.02 27.09
N GLU A 91 -4.08 1.36 26.38
CA GLU A 91 -4.25 -0.03 25.95
C GLU A 91 -4.39 -1.00 27.14
N GLY A 92 -3.84 -0.67 28.32
CA GLY A 92 -4.04 -1.45 29.55
C GLY A 92 -5.48 -1.45 30.06
N ARG A 93 -6.30 -0.53 29.55
CA ARG A 93 -7.74 -0.37 29.83
C ARG A 93 -8.63 -0.69 28.64
N THR A 94 -8.07 -1.44 27.67
CA THR A 94 -8.81 -1.92 26.50
C THR A 94 -8.87 -3.43 26.50
N ARG A 95 -9.99 -3.98 26.04
CA ARG A 95 -10.13 -5.42 25.81
C ARG A 95 -10.42 -5.68 24.35
N ILE A 96 -9.50 -6.36 23.70
CA ILE A 96 -9.67 -6.84 22.33
C ILE A 96 -10.24 -8.26 22.37
N SER A 97 -11.25 -8.52 21.54
CA SER A 97 -11.80 -9.86 21.30
C SER A 97 -12.10 -10.04 19.81
N GLN A 98 -12.11 -11.28 19.33
CA GLN A 98 -12.36 -11.59 17.91
C GLN A 98 -12.87 -13.02 17.77
N SER A 99 -13.52 -13.32 16.65
CA SER A 99 -14.04 -14.66 16.33
C SER A 99 -12.95 -15.71 16.25
N SER A 100 -11.81 -15.35 15.66
CA SER A 100 -10.61 -16.19 15.54
C SER A 100 -9.35 -15.32 15.41
N GLY A 101 -8.18 -15.86 15.74
CA GLY A 101 -6.90 -15.16 15.59
C GLY A 101 -6.15 -15.62 14.36
N GLY A 102 -6.02 -14.76 13.35
CA GLY A 102 -5.21 -15.09 12.18
C GLY A 102 -3.71 -15.02 12.49
N ARG A 103 -2.91 -15.85 11.81
CA ARG A 103 -1.44 -15.82 11.95
C ARG A 103 -0.89 -14.44 11.58
N SER A 104 -0.14 -13.85 12.49
CA SER A 104 0.75 -12.70 12.25
C SER A 104 2.20 -13.18 12.27
N HIS A 105 3.02 -12.65 11.37
CA HIS A 105 4.47 -12.87 11.41
C HIS A 105 5.11 -11.66 12.13
N GLY A 106 5.71 -11.89 13.30
CA GLY A 106 6.44 -10.87 14.06
C GLY A 106 5.73 -10.36 15.32
N VAL A 107 6.26 -9.28 15.90
CA VAL A 107 5.70 -8.65 17.11
C VAL A 107 4.35 -8.01 16.78
N GLN A 108 3.30 -8.45 17.46
CA GLN A 108 1.95 -7.93 17.27
C GLN A 108 1.87 -6.51 17.82
N ARG A 109 1.85 -5.52 16.92
CA ARG A 109 1.58 -4.12 17.27
C ARG A 109 0.08 -3.92 17.47
N SER A 110 -0.27 -2.88 18.22
CA SER A 110 -1.66 -2.48 18.42
C SER A 110 -2.35 -2.08 17.10
N PRO A 111 -3.65 -2.40 16.92
CA PRO A 111 -4.45 -1.88 15.81
C PRO A 111 -4.47 -0.35 15.70
N LEU A 112 -4.32 0.36 16.82
CA LEU A 112 -4.22 1.83 16.88
C LEU A 112 -2.87 2.36 16.39
N ALA A 113 -1.85 1.48 16.35
CA ALA A 113 -0.52 1.75 15.80
C ALA A 113 -0.31 1.06 14.45
N PHE A 114 -1.41 0.77 13.73
CA PHE A 114 -1.40 0.08 12.44
C PHE A 114 -0.74 -1.31 12.46
N GLY A 115 -0.88 -2.03 13.58
CA GLY A 115 -0.43 -3.42 13.73
C GLY A 115 -1.31 -4.47 13.05
N GLY A 116 -2.42 -4.04 12.44
CA GLY A 116 -3.36 -4.90 11.75
C GLY A 116 -4.48 -5.44 12.63
N ILE A 117 -5.58 -5.79 11.99
CA ILE A 117 -6.72 -6.54 12.55
C ILE A 117 -6.89 -7.77 11.66
N ARG A 118 -6.74 -8.98 12.19
CA ARG A 118 -6.73 -10.19 11.38
C ARG A 118 -7.39 -11.40 12.06
N THR A 119 -8.45 -11.91 11.42
CA THR A 119 -9.06 -13.20 11.76
C THR A 119 -8.48 -14.35 10.93
N GLU A 120 -8.86 -15.59 11.18
CA GLU A 120 -8.79 -16.65 10.17
C GLU A 120 -9.85 -16.41 9.07
N ARG A 121 -9.78 -17.19 8.00
CA ARG A 121 -10.85 -17.20 6.99
C ARG A 121 -12.00 -18.04 7.54
N GLU A 122 -13.14 -17.40 7.78
CA GLU A 122 -14.30 -18.04 8.40
C GLU A 122 -15.61 -17.39 7.94
N SER A 123 -16.73 -17.95 8.38
CA SER A 123 -18.05 -17.36 8.10
C SER A 123 -18.32 -16.20 9.04
N SER A 124 -18.61 -15.03 8.48
CA SER A 124 -18.93 -13.80 9.21
C SER A 124 -17.91 -13.45 10.31
N PRO A 125 -16.61 -13.31 9.95
CA PRO A 125 -15.57 -12.96 10.91
C PRO A 125 -15.86 -11.62 11.57
N TRP A 126 -15.46 -11.48 12.84
CA TRP A 126 -15.60 -10.24 13.59
C TRP A 126 -14.43 -9.98 14.53
N TRP A 127 -14.23 -8.70 14.82
CA TRP A 127 -13.25 -8.19 15.77
C TRP A 127 -13.89 -7.06 16.57
N ALA A 128 -13.59 -6.96 17.87
CA ALA A 128 -14.14 -5.94 18.75
C ALA A 128 -13.10 -5.39 19.74
N MET A 129 -13.28 -4.13 20.10
CA MET A 129 -12.49 -3.41 21.09
C MET A 129 -13.41 -2.72 22.07
N ALA A 130 -13.38 -3.18 23.31
CA ALA A 130 -14.13 -2.62 24.43
C ALA A 130 -13.21 -1.72 25.28
N PHE A 131 -13.79 -0.65 25.82
CA PHE A 131 -13.11 0.39 26.58
C PHE A 131 -13.65 0.45 28.03
N ASP A 132 -12.76 0.47 29.01
CA ASP A 132 -13.13 0.62 30.43
C ASP A 132 -12.19 1.61 31.15
N PRO A 133 -12.58 2.89 31.31
CA PRO A 133 -13.91 3.44 31.04
C PRO A 133 -14.19 3.66 29.54
N PRO A 134 -15.47 3.83 29.16
CA PRO A 134 -15.87 4.30 27.83
C PRO A 134 -15.13 5.58 27.41
N ILE A 135 -14.90 5.73 26.11
CA ILE A 135 -14.12 6.83 25.55
C ILE A 135 -14.99 7.87 24.84
N ASP A 136 -14.58 9.14 24.90
CA ASP A 136 -15.24 10.25 24.21
C ASP A 136 -14.65 10.41 22.79
N ILE A 137 -15.34 9.86 21.79
CA ILE A 137 -14.99 9.93 20.37
C ILE A 137 -16.24 10.22 19.54
N ASP A 138 -16.08 10.84 18.38
CA ASP A 138 -17.17 11.09 17.42
C ASP A 138 -16.92 10.49 16.03
N GLU A 139 -15.70 10.01 15.77
CA GLU A 139 -15.30 9.44 14.49
C GLU A 139 -14.31 8.27 14.69
N VAL A 140 -14.58 7.18 13.97
CA VAL A 140 -13.65 6.06 13.79
C VAL A 140 -13.18 6.08 12.34
N ARG A 141 -11.85 6.07 12.14
CA ARG A 141 -11.24 5.91 10.82
C ARG A 141 -10.72 4.50 10.64
N LEU A 142 -11.16 3.83 9.59
CA LEU A 142 -10.74 2.46 9.28
C LEU A 142 -9.84 2.45 8.05
N TYR A 143 -8.71 1.77 8.17
CA TYR A 143 -7.69 1.73 7.13
C TYR A 143 -7.62 0.35 6.51
N ASN A 144 -7.84 0.29 5.20
CA ASN A 144 -7.76 -0.96 4.45
C ASN A 144 -6.29 -1.40 4.26
N ARG A 145 -6.12 -2.63 3.79
CA ARG A 145 -4.82 -3.14 3.35
C ARG A 145 -4.26 -2.31 2.19
N LEU A 146 -2.93 -2.33 2.08
CA LEU A 146 -2.18 -1.63 1.04
C LEU A 146 -1.81 -2.54 -0.14
N ASP A 147 -2.45 -3.69 -0.23
CA ASP A 147 -2.19 -4.71 -1.24
C ASP A 147 -3.47 -5.11 -1.99
N GLY A 148 -3.33 -6.08 -2.89
CA GLY A 148 -4.44 -6.57 -3.70
C GLY A 148 -5.56 -7.26 -2.91
N TRP A 149 -5.40 -7.50 -1.60
CA TRP A 149 -6.38 -8.22 -0.79
C TRP A 149 -7.39 -7.32 -0.08
N GLY A 150 -7.28 -5.99 -0.23
CA GLY A 150 -8.24 -5.04 0.36
C GLY A 150 -9.70 -5.22 -0.10
N VAL A 151 -9.93 -5.93 -1.21
CA VAL A 151 -11.26 -6.37 -1.70
C VAL A 151 -12.02 -7.26 -0.72
N ARG A 152 -11.36 -7.85 0.29
CA ARG A 152 -12.04 -8.66 1.32
C ARG A 152 -12.90 -7.81 2.25
N ALA A 153 -12.61 -6.51 2.33
CA ALA A 153 -13.34 -5.56 3.17
C ALA A 153 -14.53 -4.90 2.46
N ASP A 154 -14.94 -5.37 1.28
CA ASP A 154 -16.05 -4.80 0.49
C ASP A 154 -17.42 -4.98 1.16
N HIS A 155 -17.49 -5.81 2.19
CA HIS A 155 -18.67 -6.04 3.02
C HIS A 155 -18.41 -5.66 4.49
N LEU A 156 -17.44 -4.77 4.72
CA LEU A 156 -17.10 -4.30 6.06
C LEU A 156 -18.28 -3.57 6.70
N ALA A 157 -18.64 -4.05 7.87
CA ALA A 157 -19.65 -3.44 8.71
C ALA A 157 -19.06 -3.04 10.07
N VAL A 158 -19.53 -1.91 10.58
CA VAL A 158 -19.07 -1.30 11.82
C VAL A 158 -20.26 -1.11 12.73
N ALA A 159 -20.17 -1.59 13.96
CA ALA A 159 -21.16 -1.38 15.02
C ALA A 159 -20.48 -0.84 16.28
N PHE A 160 -21.26 -0.21 17.15
CA PHE A 160 -20.76 0.34 18.41
C PHE A 160 -21.75 0.13 19.55
N SER A 161 -21.33 0.29 20.80
CA SER A 161 -22.24 0.35 21.94
C SER A 161 -21.92 1.53 22.83
N GLU A 162 -22.97 2.09 23.43
CA GLU A 162 -22.88 3.06 24.52
C GLU A 162 -22.64 2.33 25.87
N PRO A 163 -22.27 3.06 26.95
CA PRO A 163 -22.06 2.46 28.26
C PRO A 163 -23.30 1.73 28.79
N GLY A 164 -23.19 0.42 29.02
CA GLY A 164 -24.30 -0.41 29.48
C GLY A 164 -25.36 -0.74 28.41
N GLY A 165 -25.14 -0.33 27.16
CA GLY A 165 -26.00 -0.63 26.02
C GLY A 165 -25.60 -1.91 25.28
N GLU A 166 -26.54 -2.41 24.47
CA GLU A 166 -26.23 -3.44 23.45
C GLU A 166 -25.49 -2.82 22.25
N LEU A 167 -24.98 -3.67 21.35
CA LEU A 167 -24.41 -3.18 20.08
C LEU A 167 -25.53 -2.60 19.21
N GLN A 168 -25.39 -1.34 18.86
CA GLN A 168 -26.31 -0.57 18.04
C GLN A 168 -25.61 -0.09 16.75
N ASP A 169 -26.44 0.27 15.76
CA ASP A 169 -26.08 0.88 14.47
C ASP A 169 -24.99 0.19 13.64
N LEU A 170 -25.41 -0.47 12.55
CA LEU A 170 -24.51 -1.06 11.58
C LEU A 170 -24.26 -0.09 10.42
N VAL A 171 -23.07 0.50 10.34
CA VAL A 171 -22.62 1.20 9.13
C VAL A 171 -21.87 0.21 8.25
N SER A 172 -22.47 -0.17 7.11
CA SER A 172 -21.82 -1.02 6.11
C SER A 172 -21.36 -0.21 4.90
N VAL A 173 -20.16 -0.53 4.40
CA VAL A 173 -19.57 0.12 3.22
C VAL A 173 -20.34 -0.15 1.91
N ASP A 174 -21.23 -1.13 1.93
CA ASP A 174 -22.08 -1.58 0.82
C ASP A 174 -23.58 -1.49 1.14
N SER A 175 -23.95 -0.67 2.13
CA SER A 175 -25.34 -0.48 2.53
C SER A 175 -26.16 0.25 1.46
N ASP A 176 -27.49 0.15 1.56
CA ASP A 176 -28.44 0.87 0.71
C ASP A 176 -28.20 2.39 0.76
N LEU A 177 -27.81 2.94 1.91
CA LEU A 177 -27.41 4.35 2.03
C LEU A 177 -26.23 4.70 1.12
N ILE A 178 -25.22 3.81 1.00
CA ILE A 178 -24.09 4.02 0.09
C ILE A 178 -24.53 3.92 -1.36
N ILE A 179 -25.43 2.99 -1.69
CA ILE A 179 -25.98 2.85 -3.04
C ILE A 179 -26.76 4.12 -3.42
N ASP A 180 -27.67 4.59 -2.57
CA ASP A 180 -28.45 5.80 -2.78
C ASP A 180 -27.58 7.04 -2.90
N SER A 181 -26.56 7.17 -2.03
CA SER A 181 -25.59 8.27 -2.09
C SER A 181 -24.79 8.23 -3.39
N THR A 182 -24.44 7.04 -3.88
CA THR A 182 -23.78 6.87 -5.17
C THR A 182 -24.70 7.28 -6.31
N LEU A 183 -25.94 6.80 -6.35
CA LEU A 183 -26.91 7.18 -7.38
C LEU A 183 -27.20 8.69 -7.36
N ALA A 184 -27.33 9.30 -6.18
CA ALA A 184 -27.49 10.75 -6.03
C ALA A 184 -26.28 11.53 -6.57
N LEU A 185 -25.05 11.07 -6.26
CA LEU A 185 -23.83 11.66 -6.81
C LEU A 185 -23.81 11.57 -8.34
N LEU A 186 -24.13 10.39 -8.89
CA LEU A 186 -24.16 10.17 -10.33
C LEU A 186 -25.17 11.09 -11.01
N ARG A 187 -26.42 11.16 -10.53
CA ARG A 187 -27.45 12.09 -11.06
C ARG A 187 -26.98 13.53 -11.03
N ARG A 188 -26.35 13.98 -9.93
CA ARG A 188 -25.83 15.35 -9.80
C ARG A 188 -24.72 15.66 -10.80
N LEU A 189 -23.83 14.70 -11.07
CA LEU A 189 -22.70 14.90 -11.95
C LEU A 189 -23.10 14.81 -13.43
N THR A 190 -23.93 13.82 -13.79
CA THR A 190 -24.23 13.49 -15.19
C THR A 190 -25.53 14.12 -15.69
N GLY A 191 -26.45 14.49 -14.79
CA GLY A 191 -27.80 14.93 -15.13
C GLY A 191 -28.72 13.80 -15.63
N LEU A 192 -28.26 12.54 -15.61
CA LEU A 192 -29.06 11.38 -15.99
C LEU A 192 -30.11 11.07 -14.91
N ASP A 193 -31.26 10.55 -15.32
CA ASP A 193 -32.23 9.99 -14.38
C ASP A 193 -31.82 8.56 -14.00
N LEU A 194 -31.59 8.33 -12.72
CA LEU A 194 -31.10 7.06 -12.17
C LEU A 194 -31.96 6.64 -10.97
N PRO A 195 -33.23 6.26 -11.21
CA PRO A 195 -34.10 5.78 -10.16
C PRO A 195 -33.64 4.38 -9.71
N VAL A 196 -33.95 3.97 -8.48
CA VAL A 196 -33.43 2.70 -7.90
C VAL A 196 -33.83 1.46 -8.70
N GLU A 197 -34.93 1.55 -9.45
CA GLU A 197 -35.49 0.52 -10.32
C GLU A 197 -34.53 0.10 -11.43
N ILE A 198 -33.56 0.95 -11.82
CA ILE A 198 -32.52 0.56 -12.78
C ILE A 198 -31.70 -0.64 -12.27
N LEU A 199 -31.64 -0.84 -10.94
CA LEU A 199 -30.93 -1.94 -10.32
C LEU A 199 -31.72 -3.26 -10.37
N ALA A 200 -33.02 -3.24 -10.67
CA ALA A 200 -33.88 -4.43 -10.61
C ALA A 200 -33.42 -5.55 -11.56
N THR A 201 -32.86 -5.19 -12.71
CA THR A 201 -32.38 -6.14 -13.71
C THR A 201 -30.95 -5.85 -14.14
N LYS A 202 -30.25 -6.88 -14.61
CA LYS A 202 -28.91 -6.72 -15.20
C LYS A 202 -28.95 -5.83 -16.44
N GLY A 203 -29.96 -5.99 -17.31
CA GLY A 203 -30.05 -5.25 -18.57
C GLY A 203 -30.26 -3.74 -18.39
N SER A 204 -31.15 -3.35 -17.46
CA SER A 204 -31.35 -1.93 -17.11
C SER A 204 -30.11 -1.32 -16.48
N ALA A 205 -29.44 -2.04 -15.59
CA ALA A 205 -28.20 -1.59 -14.96
C ALA A 205 -27.03 -1.49 -15.96
N ASP A 206 -26.91 -2.42 -16.91
CA ASP A 206 -25.91 -2.38 -17.99
C ASP A 206 -26.11 -1.14 -18.88
N GLN A 207 -27.35 -0.81 -19.23
CA GLN A 207 -27.65 0.39 -20.01
C GLN A 207 -27.30 1.66 -19.24
N ALA A 208 -27.78 1.78 -17.99
CA ALA A 208 -27.48 2.94 -17.14
C ALA A 208 -25.97 3.09 -16.92
N ARG A 209 -25.26 1.98 -16.71
CA ARG A 209 -23.80 1.97 -16.56
C ARG A 209 -23.08 2.56 -17.77
N ARG A 210 -23.45 2.17 -18.99
CA ARG A 210 -22.84 2.70 -20.22
C ARG A 210 -23.01 4.21 -20.34
N GLU A 211 -24.24 4.70 -20.11
CA GLU A 211 -24.54 6.13 -20.19
C GLU A 211 -23.81 6.94 -19.13
N VAL A 212 -23.80 6.43 -17.89
CA VAL A 212 -23.08 7.06 -16.77
C VAL A 212 -21.58 7.11 -17.05
N LEU A 213 -20.96 6.00 -17.44
CA LEU A 213 -19.52 5.94 -17.71
C LEU A 213 -19.13 6.89 -18.84
N GLY A 214 -19.87 6.92 -19.95
CA GLY A 214 -19.63 7.86 -21.04
C GLY A 214 -19.73 9.32 -20.59
N SER A 215 -20.75 9.66 -19.79
CA SER A 215 -20.88 11.02 -19.22
C SER A 215 -19.74 11.36 -18.28
N LEU A 216 -19.32 10.43 -17.41
CA LEU A 216 -18.22 10.64 -16.47
C LEU A 216 -16.88 10.78 -17.21
N ALA A 217 -16.59 9.94 -18.21
CA ALA A 217 -15.40 10.07 -19.05
C ALA A 217 -15.35 11.44 -19.75
N GLY A 218 -16.49 11.91 -20.27
CA GLY A 218 -16.62 13.26 -20.81
C GLY A 218 -16.32 14.37 -19.80
N LEU A 219 -16.76 14.23 -18.55
CA LEU A 219 -16.44 15.17 -17.47
C LEU A 219 -14.97 15.08 -17.02
N ALA A 220 -14.40 13.88 -16.97
CA ALA A 220 -13.00 13.62 -16.64
C ALA A 220 -12.07 14.36 -17.60
N SER A 221 -12.34 14.23 -18.92
CA SER A 221 -11.57 14.89 -19.99
C SER A 221 -11.56 16.42 -19.93
N ARG A 222 -12.39 17.03 -19.08
CA ARG A 222 -12.52 18.49 -18.89
C ARG A 222 -12.15 18.95 -17.47
N ALA A 223 -11.56 18.08 -16.64
CA ALA A 223 -11.25 18.32 -15.24
C ALA A 223 -12.49 18.78 -14.41
N ARG A 224 -13.66 18.23 -14.74
CA ARG A 224 -14.92 18.55 -14.04
C ARG A 224 -15.36 17.48 -13.04
N LEU A 225 -14.61 16.39 -12.92
CA LEU A 225 -14.85 15.35 -11.92
C LEU A 225 -13.99 15.54 -10.66
N ALA A 226 -14.62 15.20 -9.54
CA ALA A 226 -14.06 14.98 -8.21
C ALA A 226 -13.52 16.21 -7.47
N LYS A 227 -14.13 16.51 -6.31
CA LYS A 227 -13.61 17.51 -5.35
C LYS A 227 -13.18 16.90 -4.00
N SER A 228 -13.84 15.83 -3.55
CA SER A 228 -13.60 15.24 -2.22
C SER A 228 -13.17 13.76 -2.29
N ARG A 229 -12.57 13.29 -1.19
CA ARG A 229 -12.20 11.87 -1.00
C ARG A 229 -13.42 10.94 -1.10
N GLU A 230 -14.56 11.39 -0.56
CA GLU A 230 -15.79 10.61 -0.57
C GLU A 230 -16.37 10.44 -1.97
N GLU A 231 -16.43 11.53 -2.76
CA GLU A 231 -16.88 11.44 -4.15
C GLU A 231 -15.98 10.50 -4.97
N GLN A 232 -14.65 10.61 -4.82
CA GLN A 232 -13.71 9.70 -5.49
C GLN A 232 -13.96 8.24 -5.13
N ARG A 233 -14.22 7.96 -3.84
CA ARG A 233 -14.57 6.62 -3.36
C ARG A 233 -15.85 6.10 -4.03
N LEU A 234 -16.91 6.89 -4.05
CA LEU A 234 -18.18 6.49 -4.66
C LEU A 234 -18.04 6.29 -6.17
N LEU A 235 -17.30 7.16 -6.87
CA LEU A 235 -17.02 6.99 -8.31
C LEU A 235 -16.17 5.75 -8.59
N ALA A 236 -15.21 5.42 -7.73
CA ALA A 236 -14.38 4.22 -7.87
C ALA A 236 -15.20 2.92 -7.74
N SER A 237 -16.38 2.94 -7.11
CA SER A 237 -17.28 1.78 -7.07
C SER A 237 -17.81 1.37 -8.45
N LEU A 238 -17.82 2.30 -9.42
CA LEU A 238 -18.15 2.00 -10.81
C LEU A 238 -17.03 1.25 -11.52
N LEU A 239 -15.79 1.26 -11.04
CA LEU A 239 -14.69 0.62 -11.75
C LEU A 239 -14.52 -0.83 -11.27
N PRO A 240 -14.43 -1.82 -12.17
CA PRO A 240 -14.25 -3.20 -11.74
C PRO A 240 -12.83 -3.43 -11.23
N ARG A 241 -12.69 -3.99 -10.02
CA ARG A 241 -11.40 -4.48 -9.47
C ARG A 241 -11.14 -5.97 -9.77
N ARG A 242 -12.08 -6.61 -10.47
CA ARG A 242 -12.02 -8.01 -10.94
C ARG A 242 -12.66 -8.06 -12.34
N PRO A 243 -12.21 -8.96 -13.24
CA PRO A 243 -12.86 -9.15 -14.53
C PRO A 243 -14.36 -9.42 -14.36
N MET A 244 -15.18 -8.72 -15.14
CA MET A 244 -16.64 -8.88 -15.12
C MET A 244 -17.06 -9.97 -16.13
N ALA A 245 -18.18 -10.63 -15.87
CA ALA A 245 -18.70 -11.65 -16.78
C ALA A 245 -19.03 -11.04 -18.15
N GLY A 246 -18.37 -11.51 -19.21
CA GLY A 246 -18.52 -10.99 -20.57
C GLY A 246 -17.61 -9.79 -20.90
N GLN A 247 -16.79 -9.33 -19.95
CA GLN A 247 -15.89 -8.20 -20.14
C GLN A 247 -14.50 -8.51 -19.57
N LYS A 248 -13.56 -8.88 -20.45
CA LYS A 248 -12.17 -9.20 -20.06
C LYS A 248 -11.31 -7.96 -19.80
N ASN A 249 -11.62 -6.85 -20.46
CA ASN A 249 -10.84 -5.61 -20.44
C ASN A 249 -11.73 -4.44 -20.03
N LEU A 250 -11.13 -3.41 -19.42
CA LEU A 250 -11.83 -2.15 -19.19
C LEU A 250 -12.25 -1.51 -20.53
N THR A 251 -13.41 -0.89 -20.56
CA THR A 251 -13.85 -0.05 -21.70
C THR A 251 -13.05 1.25 -21.75
N ASP A 252 -13.11 1.96 -22.87
CA ASP A 252 -12.42 3.26 -23.03
C ASP A 252 -12.89 4.29 -21.98
N ASP A 253 -14.18 4.29 -21.64
CA ASP A 253 -14.73 5.18 -20.61
C ASP A 253 -14.26 4.81 -19.20
N GLU A 254 -14.14 3.50 -18.89
CA GLU A 254 -13.59 3.03 -17.62
C GLU A 254 -12.11 3.36 -17.48
N TRP A 255 -11.35 3.25 -18.58
CA TRP A 255 -9.95 3.65 -18.65
C TRP A 255 -9.77 5.14 -18.37
N ALA A 256 -10.56 5.98 -19.03
CA ALA A 256 -10.53 7.43 -18.82
C ALA A 256 -10.89 7.80 -17.37
N LEU A 257 -11.93 7.16 -16.80
CA LEU A 257 -12.35 7.40 -15.42
C LEU A 257 -11.28 6.92 -14.42
N LEU A 258 -10.72 5.72 -14.61
CA LEU A 258 -9.66 5.18 -13.74
C LEU A 258 -8.42 6.08 -13.75
N GLY A 259 -7.96 6.48 -14.93
CA GLY A 259 -6.82 7.40 -15.09
C GLY A 259 -7.06 8.72 -14.36
N HIS A 260 -8.25 9.31 -14.52
CA HIS A 260 -8.64 10.54 -13.84
C HIS A 260 -8.69 10.40 -12.32
N LEU A 261 -9.31 9.34 -11.79
CA LEU A 261 -9.41 9.14 -10.35
C LEU A 261 -8.04 8.95 -9.69
N LEU A 262 -7.11 8.22 -10.34
CA LEU A 262 -5.75 8.04 -9.84
C LEU A 262 -4.92 9.33 -9.91
N ALA A 263 -5.07 10.12 -10.98
CA ALA A 263 -4.44 11.43 -11.07
C ALA A 263 -4.94 12.39 -9.98
N CYS A 264 -6.25 12.44 -9.73
CA CYS A 264 -6.83 13.22 -8.64
C CYS A 264 -6.42 12.71 -7.25
N GLU A 265 -6.26 11.40 -7.06
CA GLU A 265 -5.77 10.83 -5.80
C GLU A 265 -4.35 11.29 -5.51
N ARG A 266 -3.46 11.24 -6.52
CA ARG A 266 -2.09 11.73 -6.41
C ARG A 266 -2.05 13.21 -6.02
N LEU A 267 -2.85 14.05 -6.66
CA LEU A 267 -2.93 15.48 -6.31
C LEU A 267 -3.39 15.73 -4.88
N ARG A 268 -4.35 14.94 -4.42
CA ARG A 268 -4.91 15.06 -3.06
C ARG A 268 -3.91 14.58 -2.01
N VAL A 269 -3.05 13.62 -2.33
CA VAL A 269 -2.09 13.01 -1.40
C VAL A 269 -0.75 12.74 -2.10
N PRO A 270 0.03 13.79 -2.43
CA PRO A 270 1.21 13.68 -3.30
C PRO A 270 2.34 12.84 -2.70
N SER A 271 2.37 12.68 -1.38
CA SER A 271 3.36 11.87 -0.66
C SER A 271 2.97 10.40 -0.48
N SER A 272 1.85 9.95 -1.06
CA SER A 272 1.37 8.57 -0.94
C SER A 272 1.38 7.86 -2.29
N LYS A 273 1.68 6.56 -2.26
CA LYS A 273 1.44 5.66 -3.39
C LYS A 273 -0.02 5.76 -3.82
N THR A 274 -0.28 5.61 -5.11
CA THR A 274 -1.64 5.56 -5.69
C THR A 274 -2.27 4.17 -5.58
N SER A 275 -3.59 4.09 -5.62
CA SER A 275 -4.40 2.88 -5.41
C SER A 275 -4.33 1.84 -6.56
N VAL A 276 -3.34 1.91 -7.45
CA VAL A 276 -3.18 1.03 -8.63
C VAL A 276 -3.27 -0.45 -8.24
N VAL A 277 -2.65 -0.85 -7.13
CA VAL A 277 -2.65 -2.25 -6.64
C VAL A 277 -4.06 -2.78 -6.34
N SER A 278 -5.02 -1.90 -6.02
CA SER A 278 -6.41 -2.29 -5.81
C SER A 278 -7.05 -2.85 -7.09
N PHE A 279 -6.50 -2.52 -8.26
CA PHE A 279 -6.99 -2.93 -9.58
C PHE A 279 -6.11 -4.02 -10.20
N HIS A 280 -5.18 -4.64 -9.47
CA HIS A 280 -4.21 -5.61 -10.01
C HIS A 280 -4.84 -6.75 -10.84
N ARG A 281 -6.06 -7.20 -10.52
CA ARG A 281 -6.73 -8.30 -11.26
C ARG A 281 -7.30 -7.87 -12.60
N VAL A 282 -7.43 -6.58 -12.86
CA VAL A 282 -7.81 -6.04 -14.17
C VAL A 282 -6.64 -5.33 -14.85
N LEU A 283 -5.53 -5.13 -14.15
CA LEU A 283 -4.25 -4.59 -14.60
C LEU A 283 -3.19 -5.70 -14.61
N ASP A 284 -3.48 -6.76 -15.34
CA ASP A 284 -2.76 -8.04 -15.30
C ASP A 284 -1.88 -8.29 -16.52
N THR A 285 -1.66 -7.29 -17.38
CA THR A 285 -0.70 -7.37 -18.50
C THR A 285 0.11 -6.08 -18.64
N ARG A 286 1.29 -6.17 -19.27
CA ARG A 286 2.18 -5.02 -19.54
C ARG A 286 1.48 -3.95 -20.40
N ASP A 287 0.70 -4.36 -21.39
CA ASP A 287 -0.10 -3.47 -22.24
C ASP A 287 -1.13 -2.66 -21.43
N LYS A 288 -1.80 -3.30 -20.46
CA LYS A 288 -2.80 -2.64 -19.60
C LYS A 288 -2.15 -1.64 -18.66
N LEU A 289 -0.96 -1.94 -18.13
CA LEU A 289 -0.18 -1.02 -17.31
C LEU A 289 0.29 0.19 -18.12
N SER A 290 0.82 -0.04 -19.33
CA SER A 290 1.23 1.02 -20.26
C SER A 290 0.05 1.91 -20.66
N ARG A 291 -1.11 1.31 -20.91
CA ARG A 291 -2.35 2.03 -21.15
C ARG A 291 -2.79 2.85 -19.94
N LEU A 292 -2.70 2.29 -18.72
CA LEU A 292 -3.03 3.03 -17.51
C LEU A 292 -2.17 4.29 -17.36
N GLU A 293 -0.87 4.17 -17.57
CA GLU A 293 0.05 5.33 -17.54
C GLU A 293 -0.37 6.39 -18.54
N THR A 294 -0.72 5.99 -19.77
CA THR A 294 -1.23 6.90 -20.81
C THR A 294 -2.48 7.64 -20.34
N GLU A 295 -3.44 6.95 -19.74
CA GLU A 295 -4.69 7.56 -19.26
C GLU A 295 -4.47 8.49 -18.06
N VAL A 296 -3.57 8.12 -17.14
CA VAL A 296 -3.18 8.99 -16.01
C VAL A 296 -2.47 10.24 -16.50
N ASN A 297 -1.56 10.14 -17.48
CA ASN A 297 -0.90 11.30 -18.07
C ASN A 297 -1.84 12.18 -18.90
N ARG A 298 -2.82 11.58 -19.59
CA ARG A 298 -3.91 12.32 -20.23
C ARG A 298 -4.69 13.12 -19.20
N ALA A 299 -5.09 12.50 -18.08
CA ALA A 299 -5.78 13.19 -16.99
C ALA A 299 -4.90 14.28 -16.34
N ALA A 300 -3.62 14.00 -16.10
CA ALA A 300 -2.64 14.95 -15.56
C ALA A 300 -2.56 16.22 -16.42
N THR A 301 -2.56 16.08 -17.75
CA THR A 301 -2.57 17.21 -18.69
C THR A 301 -3.78 18.11 -18.46
N VAL A 302 -4.99 17.52 -18.38
CA VAL A 302 -6.23 18.27 -18.18
C VAL A 302 -6.29 18.90 -16.78
N LEU A 303 -5.72 18.22 -15.78
CA LEU A 303 -5.59 18.70 -14.40
C LEU A 303 -4.41 19.68 -14.20
N ARG A 304 -3.61 19.94 -15.25
CA ARG A 304 -2.41 20.80 -15.24
C ARG A 304 -1.35 20.33 -14.25
N CYS A 305 -1.00 19.06 -14.34
CA CYS A 305 -0.01 18.41 -13.49
C CYS A 305 1.14 17.86 -14.33
N GLU A 306 2.29 17.71 -13.69
CA GLU A 306 3.45 17.09 -14.31
C GLU A 306 3.19 15.61 -14.67
N PRO A 307 3.74 15.15 -15.81
CA PRO A 307 3.63 13.77 -16.24
C PRO A 307 4.33 12.82 -15.25
N VAL A 308 3.88 11.58 -15.26
CA VAL A 308 4.32 10.51 -14.37
C VAL A 308 4.72 9.27 -15.12
N LEU A 309 5.55 8.46 -14.48
CA LEU A 309 5.84 7.10 -14.87
C LEU A 309 5.19 6.14 -13.87
N LEU A 310 4.66 5.05 -14.39
CA LEU A 310 4.17 3.94 -13.59
C LEU A 310 5.34 3.04 -13.21
N THR A 311 5.64 2.99 -11.92
CA THR A 311 6.71 2.17 -11.33
C THR A 311 6.10 1.09 -10.43
N ARG A 312 6.94 0.16 -9.95
CA ARG A 312 6.57 -0.81 -8.90
C ARG A 312 6.06 -0.15 -7.60
N HIS A 313 6.24 1.16 -7.45
CA HIS A 313 5.79 1.95 -6.30
C HIS A 313 4.53 2.78 -6.59
N GLY A 314 3.94 2.64 -7.77
CA GLY A 314 2.80 3.44 -8.24
C GLY A 314 3.27 4.53 -9.20
N PHE A 315 2.56 5.65 -9.26
CA PHE A 315 2.96 6.77 -10.12
C PHE A 315 4.02 7.64 -9.45
N SER A 316 5.20 7.71 -10.07
CA SER A 316 6.31 8.56 -9.68
C SER A 316 6.48 9.70 -10.68
N GLU A 317 7.04 10.82 -10.23
CA GLU A 317 7.41 11.90 -11.16
C GLU A 317 8.50 11.42 -12.11
N VAL A 318 8.34 11.73 -13.41
CA VAL A 318 9.37 11.46 -14.42
C VAL A 318 10.67 12.14 -13.99
N SER A 319 11.81 11.45 -13.98
CA SER A 319 13.15 12.04 -13.91
C SER A 319 13.47 12.82 -12.63
N ALA A 320 12.93 12.44 -11.47
CA ALA A 320 13.23 13.12 -10.20
C ALA A 320 14.74 13.18 -9.90
N LEU A 321 15.44 12.05 -10.06
CA LEU A 321 16.91 11.99 -9.94
C LEU A 321 17.60 12.78 -11.05
N ARG A 322 17.20 12.59 -12.32
CA ARG A 322 17.84 13.28 -13.45
C ARG A 322 17.74 14.80 -13.34
N ARG A 323 16.61 15.35 -12.87
CA ARG A 323 16.43 16.79 -12.63
C ARG A 323 17.39 17.34 -11.57
N ARG A 324 17.80 16.50 -10.62
CA ARG A 324 18.66 16.84 -9.48
C ARG A 324 19.97 16.08 -9.52
N SER A 325 20.42 15.67 -10.71
CA SER A 325 21.54 14.73 -10.89
C SER A 325 22.80 15.23 -10.19
N GLY A 326 23.11 16.52 -10.29
CA GLY A 326 24.23 17.13 -9.57
C GLY A 326 24.16 16.94 -8.05
N GLU A 327 23.00 17.14 -7.42
CA GLU A 327 22.84 16.98 -5.97
C GLU A 327 23.03 15.52 -5.53
N PHE A 328 22.53 14.57 -6.33
CA PHE A 328 22.67 13.13 -6.06
C PHE A 328 24.07 12.61 -6.35
N LEU A 329 24.75 13.14 -7.37
CA LEU A 329 26.15 12.83 -7.65
C LEU A 329 27.06 13.32 -6.52
N ASP A 330 26.85 14.55 -6.03
CA ASP A 330 27.59 15.06 -4.88
C ASP A 330 27.28 14.26 -3.60
N LEU A 331 26.04 13.76 -3.45
CA LEU A 331 25.65 12.86 -2.37
C LEU A 331 26.37 11.50 -2.46
N ILE A 332 26.43 10.88 -3.64
CA ILE A 332 27.14 9.62 -3.89
C ILE A 332 28.61 9.76 -3.50
N GLU A 333 29.26 10.85 -3.92
CA GLU A 333 30.65 11.13 -3.59
C GLU A 333 30.85 11.28 -2.07
N ARG A 334 30.04 12.11 -1.40
CA ARG A 334 30.14 12.30 0.06
C ARG A 334 29.86 11.01 0.84
N ALA A 335 28.85 10.24 0.43
CA ALA A 335 28.51 8.96 1.04
C ALA A 335 29.62 7.92 0.84
N GLY A 336 30.16 7.84 -0.38
CA GLY A 336 31.29 6.97 -0.71
C GLY A 336 32.52 7.29 0.14
N ASN A 337 32.87 8.58 0.26
CA ASN A 337 34.00 9.03 1.06
C ASN A 337 33.84 8.68 2.54
N VAL A 338 32.68 8.99 3.16
CA VAL A 338 32.49 8.70 4.58
C VAL A 338 32.46 7.20 4.88
N LEU A 339 31.90 6.38 3.98
CA LEU A 339 31.91 4.93 4.12
C LEU A 339 33.33 4.36 3.97
N ALA A 340 34.11 4.88 3.01
CA ALA A 340 35.50 4.51 2.82
C ALA A 340 36.38 4.88 4.04
N GLU A 341 36.18 6.06 4.64
CA GLU A 341 36.84 6.45 5.90
C GLU A 341 36.51 5.53 7.08
N CYS A 342 35.32 4.92 7.07
CA CYS A 342 34.92 3.89 8.03
C CYS A 342 35.43 2.48 7.67
N GLY A 343 36.21 2.34 6.59
CA GLY A 343 36.78 1.06 6.13
C GLY A 343 35.88 0.25 5.20
N TYR A 344 34.80 0.83 4.69
CA TYR A 344 33.81 0.17 3.84
C TYR A 344 33.69 0.89 2.49
N PRO A 345 34.60 0.65 1.52
CA PRO A 345 34.53 1.31 0.22
C PRO A 345 33.23 0.94 -0.49
N ALA A 346 32.40 1.94 -0.74
CA ALA A 346 31.08 1.77 -1.34
C ALA A 346 31.15 1.86 -2.87
N MET A 347 30.35 1.04 -3.55
CA MET A 347 30.22 1.02 -5.01
C MET A 347 28.76 1.17 -5.43
N LEU A 348 28.50 1.67 -6.63
CA LEU A 348 27.14 1.74 -7.17
C LEU A 348 26.56 0.34 -7.34
N ALA A 349 25.25 0.20 -7.11
CA ALA A 349 24.54 -1.06 -7.31
C ALA A 349 23.15 -0.86 -7.89
N TYR A 350 22.48 -1.97 -8.19
CA TYR A 350 21.08 -2.06 -8.61
C TYR A 350 20.65 -1.00 -9.64
N GLY A 351 19.59 -0.22 -9.37
CA GLY A 351 19.00 0.73 -10.33
C GLY A 351 19.99 1.82 -10.73
N THR A 352 20.77 2.30 -9.76
CA THR A 352 21.82 3.31 -9.99
C THR A 352 22.94 2.79 -10.90
N LEU A 353 23.43 1.56 -10.66
CA LEU A 353 24.43 0.93 -11.53
C LEU A 353 23.84 0.62 -12.91
N LEU A 354 22.60 0.12 -12.98
CA LEU A 354 21.92 -0.19 -14.23
C LEU A 354 21.80 1.05 -15.11
N GLY A 355 21.37 2.19 -14.53
CA GLY A 355 21.34 3.46 -15.23
C GLY A 355 22.72 3.88 -15.74
N ALA A 356 23.73 3.85 -14.85
CA ALA A 356 25.10 4.24 -15.20
C ALA A 356 25.69 3.42 -16.37
N VAL A 357 25.47 2.10 -16.38
CA VAL A 357 26.03 1.19 -17.39
C VAL A 357 25.19 1.17 -18.68
N ARG A 358 23.85 1.12 -18.56
CA ARG A 358 22.96 0.96 -19.72
C ARG A 358 22.62 2.27 -20.40
N GLU A 359 22.34 3.31 -19.63
CA GLU A 359 21.79 4.59 -20.13
C GLU A 359 22.82 5.72 -20.07
N GLY A 360 23.92 5.55 -19.34
CA GLY A 360 24.89 6.61 -19.08
C GLY A 360 24.34 7.75 -18.20
N ASP A 361 23.19 7.53 -17.57
CA ASP A 361 22.44 8.47 -16.73
C ASP A 361 21.64 7.69 -15.68
N PHE A 362 21.08 8.36 -14.67
CA PHE A 362 20.12 7.71 -13.75
C PHE A 362 18.92 7.16 -14.52
N LEU A 363 18.27 6.11 -14.03
CA LEU A 363 17.02 5.63 -14.65
C LEU A 363 15.95 6.72 -14.56
N ALA A 364 15.17 6.91 -15.64
CA ALA A 364 14.15 7.97 -15.71
C ALA A 364 13.04 7.82 -14.65
N HIS A 365 12.86 6.61 -14.12
CA HIS A 365 11.82 6.25 -13.16
C HIS A 365 12.36 5.98 -11.75
N ASP A 366 13.67 5.94 -11.55
CA ASP A 366 14.25 5.79 -10.20
C ASP A 366 14.05 7.07 -9.39
N ASP A 367 13.84 6.87 -8.10
CA ASP A 367 13.73 7.93 -7.09
C ASP A 367 14.73 7.80 -5.93
N ASP A 368 15.56 6.75 -5.93
CA ASP A 368 16.58 6.45 -4.93
C ASP A 368 17.98 6.21 -5.54
N VAL A 369 18.97 6.15 -4.66
CA VAL A 369 20.36 5.88 -5.03
C VAL A 369 20.84 4.67 -4.24
N ASP A 370 21.25 3.63 -4.96
CA ASP A 370 21.68 2.36 -4.41
C ASP A 370 23.20 2.23 -4.37
N MET A 371 23.73 1.93 -3.19
CA MET A 371 25.16 1.64 -2.99
C MET A 371 25.35 0.31 -2.27
N LEU A 372 26.46 -0.36 -2.57
CA LEU A 372 26.85 -1.64 -1.99
C LEU A 372 28.17 -1.50 -1.22
N ILE A 373 28.25 -2.06 -0.01
CA ILE A 373 29.48 -2.11 0.80
C ILE A 373 29.91 -3.56 1.07
N PRO A 374 31.17 -3.94 0.85
CA PRO A 374 31.67 -5.27 1.19
C PRO A 374 31.88 -5.42 2.70
N ILE A 375 31.35 -6.49 3.27
CA ILE A 375 31.55 -6.87 4.68
C ILE A 375 32.05 -8.31 4.74
N PRO A 376 33.25 -8.57 5.31
CA PRO A 376 33.72 -9.93 5.58
C PRO A 376 32.80 -10.62 6.59
N ALA A 377 31.87 -11.44 6.09
CA ALA A 377 30.83 -12.08 6.88
C ALA A 377 30.24 -13.27 6.11
N ALA A 378 30.14 -14.41 6.78
CA ALA A 378 29.50 -15.60 6.22
C ALA A 378 27.97 -15.61 6.45
N THR A 379 27.51 -14.93 7.50
CA THR A 379 26.10 -14.95 7.89
C THR A 379 25.53 -13.56 8.08
N ARG A 380 24.20 -13.49 8.03
CA ARG A 380 23.46 -12.27 8.36
C ARG A 380 23.79 -11.75 9.76
N ASP A 381 23.91 -12.63 10.75
CA ASP A 381 24.19 -12.24 12.13
C ASP A 381 25.58 -11.58 12.25
N ASP A 382 26.54 -12.01 11.43
CA ASP A 382 27.88 -11.40 11.42
C ASP A 382 27.86 -10.02 10.75
N VAL A 383 27.04 -9.82 9.72
CA VAL A 383 26.77 -8.49 9.18
C VAL A 383 26.15 -7.57 10.22
N GLU A 384 25.15 -8.04 10.97
CA GLU A 384 24.50 -7.23 11.99
C GLU A 384 25.50 -6.74 13.06
N LYS A 385 26.44 -7.61 13.47
CA LYS A 385 27.53 -7.24 14.39
C LYS A 385 28.47 -6.19 13.79
N ALA A 386 28.71 -6.19 12.48
CA ALA A 386 29.53 -5.20 11.80
C ALA A 386 28.79 -3.87 11.56
N LEU A 387 27.48 -3.91 11.34
CA LEU A 387 26.67 -2.72 11.06
C LEU A 387 26.45 -1.82 12.28
N ALA A 388 26.36 -2.40 13.48
CA ALA A 388 26.20 -1.62 14.71
C ALA A 388 27.33 -0.59 14.93
N PRO A 389 28.62 -0.98 14.96
CA PRO A 389 29.72 -0.01 15.12
C PRO A 389 29.86 0.92 13.92
N LEU A 390 29.56 0.46 12.69
CA LEU A 390 29.54 1.33 11.52
C LEU A 390 28.50 2.45 11.67
N ALA A 391 27.28 2.11 12.12
CA ALA A 391 26.23 3.10 12.33
C ALA A 391 26.62 4.16 13.35
N ASP A 392 27.30 3.78 14.44
CA ASP A 392 27.78 4.72 15.45
C ASP A 392 28.89 5.63 14.91
N GLN A 393 29.81 5.10 14.11
CA GLN A 393 30.84 5.88 13.44
C GLN A 393 30.27 6.90 12.45
N LEU A 394 29.24 6.52 11.69
CA LEU A 394 28.55 7.41 10.74
C LEU A 394 27.80 8.51 11.49
N ARG A 395 27.08 8.16 12.57
CA ARG A 395 26.40 9.14 13.43
C ARG A 395 27.36 10.12 14.08
N ALA A 396 28.53 9.67 14.53
CA ALA A 396 29.56 10.54 15.08
C ALA A 396 30.07 11.58 14.05
N ARG A 397 29.96 11.28 12.76
CA ARG A 397 30.28 12.19 11.65
C ARG A 397 29.07 13.02 11.18
N GLY A 398 27.97 13.02 11.94
CA GLY A 398 26.78 13.82 11.68
C GLY A 398 25.76 13.19 10.73
N TRP A 399 26.04 12.01 10.17
CA TRP A 399 25.11 11.33 9.27
C TRP A 399 23.97 10.67 10.04
N ARG A 400 22.75 10.74 9.51
CA ARG A 400 21.62 10.01 10.08
C ARG A 400 21.52 8.64 9.43
N VAL A 401 21.56 7.60 10.27
CA VAL A 401 21.41 6.20 9.86
C VAL A 401 20.06 5.69 10.33
N SER A 402 19.20 5.29 9.39
CA SER A 402 17.87 4.71 9.67
C SER A 402 17.68 3.39 8.94
N ARG A 403 16.99 2.43 9.57
CA ARG A 403 16.60 1.19 8.92
C ARG A 403 15.16 1.28 8.42
N PRO A 404 14.90 1.16 7.11
CA PRO A 404 13.55 1.23 6.58
C PRO A 404 12.73 -0.02 6.89
N ASN A 405 13.38 -1.15 7.13
CA ASN A 405 12.77 -2.46 7.23
C ASN A 405 13.59 -3.36 8.17
N SER A 406 13.21 -4.64 8.26
CA SER A 406 13.90 -5.63 9.07
C SER A 406 15.06 -6.32 8.35
N TYR A 407 15.46 -5.90 7.15
CA TYR A 407 16.62 -6.42 6.43
C TYR A 407 17.92 -5.70 6.89
N THR A 408 19.05 -6.04 6.27
CA THR A 408 20.36 -5.48 6.63
C THR A 408 20.67 -4.16 5.94
N ASN A 409 19.88 -3.76 4.93
CA ASN A 409 20.06 -2.47 4.26
C ASN A 409 19.66 -1.29 5.18
N PHE A 410 20.28 -0.13 4.97
CA PHE A 410 20.02 1.07 5.75
C PHE A 410 20.09 2.31 4.88
N HIS A 411 19.31 3.33 5.25
CA HIS A 411 19.37 4.64 4.60
C HIS A 411 20.43 5.48 5.31
N LEU A 412 21.31 6.08 4.52
CA LEU A 412 22.34 6.98 4.97
C LEU A 412 21.99 8.40 4.53
N THR A 413 21.48 9.22 5.45
CA THR A 413 21.06 10.60 5.16
C THR A 413 22.19 11.60 5.42
N ASP A 414 22.48 12.40 4.39
CA ASP A 414 23.46 13.47 4.42
C ASP A 414 23.01 14.62 5.35
N PRO A 415 23.91 15.12 6.22
CA PRO A 415 23.56 16.15 7.20
C PRO A 415 23.24 17.50 6.56
N GLY A 416 23.85 17.84 5.42
CA GLY A 416 23.70 19.15 4.78
C GLY A 416 22.42 19.26 3.92
N THR A 417 22.21 18.28 3.06
CA THR A 417 21.13 18.27 2.05
C THR A 417 19.86 17.57 2.51
N ARG A 418 19.95 16.72 3.55
CA ARG A 418 18.88 15.80 3.99
C ARG A 418 18.47 14.75 2.94
N LEU A 419 19.19 14.65 1.81
CA LEU A 419 19.06 13.55 0.87
C LEU A 419 19.68 12.28 1.45
N HIS A 420 19.31 11.12 0.93
CA HIS A 420 19.84 9.85 1.39
C HIS A 420 20.15 8.90 0.24
N VAL A 421 21.07 7.98 0.52
CA VAL A 421 21.34 6.79 -0.30
C VAL A 421 20.93 5.55 0.48
N ASP A 422 20.55 4.51 -0.25
CA ASP A 422 20.28 3.19 0.29
C ASP A 422 21.55 2.35 0.20
N VAL A 423 22.04 1.91 1.36
CA VAL A 423 23.30 1.17 1.48
C VAL A 423 23.00 -0.28 1.79
N PHE A 424 23.50 -1.17 0.94
CA PHE A 424 23.31 -2.61 1.02
C PHE A 424 24.62 -3.31 1.39
N PRO A 425 24.62 -4.18 2.40
CA PRO A 425 25.77 -5.02 2.70
C PRO A 425 25.92 -6.17 1.69
N LEU A 426 27.12 -6.33 1.15
CA LEU A 426 27.59 -7.53 0.46
C LEU A 426 28.32 -8.41 1.49
N LEU A 427 27.78 -9.59 1.76
CA LEU A 427 28.40 -10.60 2.62
C LEU A 427 29.51 -11.27 1.84
N VAL A 428 30.76 -11.15 2.27
CA VAL A 428 31.91 -11.74 1.59
C VAL A 428 32.42 -12.94 2.39
N ASP A 429 32.31 -14.13 1.80
CA ASP A 429 32.80 -15.40 2.35
C ASP A 429 33.74 -16.10 1.36
N GLY A 430 34.98 -15.61 1.32
CA GLY A 430 36.00 -16.10 0.40
C GLY A 430 35.61 -15.89 -1.06
N SER A 431 35.45 -16.99 -1.80
CA SER A 431 35.16 -16.97 -3.24
C SER A 431 33.68 -16.78 -3.60
N SER A 432 32.80 -16.85 -2.61
CA SER A 432 31.37 -16.55 -2.76
C SER A 432 31.02 -15.33 -1.93
N ALA A 433 30.25 -14.42 -2.52
CA ALA A 433 29.60 -13.34 -1.80
C ALA A 433 28.09 -13.58 -1.79
N SER A 434 27.34 -12.85 -0.96
CA SER A 434 25.87 -12.88 -0.97
C SER A 434 25.29 -11.48 -0.74
N LEU A 435 24.20 -11.16 -1.44
CA LEU A 435 23.53 -9.87 -1.37
C LEU A 435 22.02 -10.02 -1.61
N HIS A 436 21.27 -8.96 -1.28
CA HIS A 436 19.84 -8.91 -1.55
C HIS A 436 19.59 -8.76 -3.06
N MET A 437 18.86 -9.71 -3.64
CA MET A 437 18.50 -9.73 -5.06
C MET A 437 16.97 -9.60 -5.22
N GLU A 438 16.34 -10.38 -6.10
CA GLU A 438 14.90 -10.35 -6.31
C GLU A 438 14.13 -10.62 -5.01
N GLU A 439 13.01 -9.92 -4.79
CA GLU A 439 12.17 -10.04 -3.60
C GLU A 439 12.93 -9.84 -2.26
N MET A 440 14.05 -9.10 -2.27
CA MET A 440 14.94 -8.94 -1.12
C MET A 440 15.50 -10.27 -0.58
N ARG A 441 15.56 -11.32 -1.41
CA ARG A 441 16.17 -12.60 -1.03
C ARG A 441 17.68 -12.51 -1.08
N LEU A 442 18.33 -13.02 -0.04
CA LEU A 442 19.79 -13.14 -0.02
C LEU A 442 20.20 -14.29 -0.94
N ARG A 443 20.98 -13.98 -1.98
CA ARG A 443 21.48 -14.95 -2.95
C ARG A 443 23.00 -14.90 -3.07
N PRO A 444 23.67 -16.04 -3.31
CA PRO A 444 25.08 -16.06 -3.58
C PRO A 444 25.40 -15.50 -4.98
N ILE A 445 26.56 -14.85 -5.09
CA ILE A 445 27.19 -14.40 -6.33
C ILE A 445 28.70 -14.69 -6.24
N PRO A 446 29.38 -15.10 -7.32
CA PRO A 446 30.83 -15.24 -7.30
C PRO A 446 31.52 -13.93 -6.88
N THR A 447 32.38 -13.98 -5.85
CA THR A 447 33.06 -12.78 -5.32
C THR A 447 33.79 -12.00 -6.41
N ARG A 448 34.38 -12.69 -7.39
CA ARG A 448 35.11 -12.10 -8.52
C ARG A 448 34.27 -11.17 -9.42
N ILE A 449 32.94 -11.31 -9.43
CA ILE A 449 32.05 -10.43 -10.19
C ILE A 449 31.95 -9.07 -9.51
N VAL A 450 32.06 -9.04 -8.18
CA VAL A 450 31.84 -7.83 -7.38
C VAL A 450 33.14 -7.19 -6.92
N LEU A 451 34.12 -7.99 -6.52
CA LEU A 451 35.37 -7.55 -5.91
C LEU A 451 36.62 -7.98 -6.71
N PRO A 452 37.67 -7.15 -6.72
CA PRO A 452 37.74 -5.81 -6.12
C PRO A 452 36.91 -4.78 -6.92
N PRO A 453 36.33 -3.75 -6.27
CA PRO A 453 35.58 -2.72 -6.99
C PRO A 453 36.47 -1.99 -7.99
N LYS A 454 35.89 -1.58 -9.12
CA LYS A 454 36.58 -0.93 -10.22
C LYS A 454 36.21 0.57 -10.28
N PRO A 455 37.17 1.48 -10.56
CA PRO A 455 36.87 2.88 -10.83
C PRO A 455 36.02 3.06 -12.09
N PHE A 456 35.06 3.98 -12.04
CA PHE A 456 34.16 4.31 -13.14
C PHE A 456 33.82 5.80 -13.13
N THR A 457 33.63 6.40 -14.31
CA THR A 457 33.21 7.80 -14.43
C THR A 457 31.72 7.85 -14.74
N PHE A 458 30.91 8.31 -13.79
CA PHE A 458 29.47 8.45 -13.95
C PHE A 458 29.10 9.93 -13.96
N LEU A 459 28.58 10.43 -15.09
CA LEU A 459 28.20 11.84 -15.29
C LEU A 459 29.29 12.84 -14.84
N GLY A 460 30.56 12.50 -15.09
CA GLY A 460 31.73 13.32 -14.74
C GLY A 460 32.15 13.28 -13.27
N ARG A 461 31.65 12.32 -12.47
CA ARG A 461 32.18 12.01 -11.13
C ARG A 461 32.88 10.66 -11.12
N ASP A 462 33.93 10.56 -10.30
CA ASP A 462 34.62 9.29 -10.06
C ASP A 462 33.88 8.51 -8.97
N VAL A 463 33.47 7.29 -9.34
CA VAL A 463 32.74 6.37 -8.47
C VAL A 463 33.36 4.97 -8.56
N LEU A 464 32.97 4.08 -7.65
CA LEU A 464 33.29 2.66 -7.74
C LEU A 464 32.08 1.89 -8.26
N VAL A 465 32.33 0.85 -9.03
CA VAL A 465 31.34 -0.14 -9.49
C VAL A 465 31.85 -1.55 -9.19
N PRO A 466 31.01 -2.60 -9.26
CA PRO A 466 31.46 -3.99 -9.22
C PRO A 466 32.60 -4.27 -10.19
N ALA A 467 33.43 -5.28 -9.88
CA ALA A 467 34.58 -5.69 -10.69
C ALA A 467 34.19 -5.97 -12.17
N ASP A 468 33.03 -6.60 -12.36
CA ASP A 468 32.39 -6.87 -13.65
C ASP A 468 30.93 -6.40 -13.58
N PRO A 469 30.66 -5.12 -13.93
CA PRO A 469 29.34 -4.53 -13.75
C PRO A 469 28.29 -5.15 -14.67
N GLU A 470 28.65 -5.55 -15.90
CA GLU A 470 27.74 -6.24 -16.81
C GLU A 470 27.35 -7.62 -16.26
N ALA A 471 28.30 -8.43 -15.77
CA ALA A 471 27.98 -9.72 -15.16
C ALA A 471 27.16 -9.56 -13.86
N PHE A 472 27.43 -8.51 -13.07
CA PHE A 472 26.61 -8.18 -11.89
C PHE A 472 25.16 -7.88 -12.29
N LEU A 473 24.96 -7.07 -13.33
CA LEU A 473 23.62 -6.72 -13.82
C LEU A 473 22.91 -7.93 -14.42
N GLU A 474 23.61 -8.81 -15.12
CA GLU A 474 23.04 -10.07 -15.60
C GLU A 474 22.61 -11.00 -14.45
N GLU A 475 23.43 -11.14 -13.41
CA GLU A 475 23.06 -11.91 -12.20
C GLU A 475 21.84 -11.34 -11.48
N ARG A 476 21.69 -10.00 -11.48
CA ARG A 476 20.60 -9.28 -10.80
C ARG A 476 19.31 -9.22 -11.60
N TYR A 477 19.38 -9.00 -12.92
CA TYR A 477 18.25 -8.68 -13.78
C TYR A 477 18.00 -9.73 -14.87
N GLY A 478 18.88 -10.71 -15.01
CA GLY A 478 18.84 -11.74 -16.05
C GLY A 478 19.44 -11.28 -17.38
N ALA A 479 19.54 -12.19 -18.35
CA ALA A 479 20.15 -11.95 -19.66
C ALA A 479 19.52 -10.78 -20.46
N GLY A 480 18.29 -10.38 -20.13
CA GLY A 480 17.58 -9.25 -20.74
C GLY A 480 17.90 -7.87 -20.16
N TRP A 481 18.80 -7.76 -19.17
CA TRP A 481 19.05 -6.52 -18.41
C TRP A 481 19.36 -5.28 -19.27
N SER A 482 20.01 -5.50 -20.42
CA SER A 482 20.40 -4.46 -21.37
C SER A 482 19.22 -3.89 -22.14
N THR A 483 18.06 -4.55 -22.11
CA THR A 483 16.80 -4.05 -22.68
C THR A 483 15.92 -3.48 -21.55
N PRO A 484 15.46 -2.22 -21.63
CA PRO A 484 14.59 -1.65 -20.62
C PRO A 484 13.30 -2.45 -20.43
N ASP A 485 13.05 -2.89 -19.20
CA ASP A 485 11.78 -3.46 -18.78
C ASP A 485 11.21 -2.64 -17.60
N PRO A 486 10.24 -1.74 -17.84
CA PRO A 486 9.65 -0.90 -16.78
C PRO A 486 8.81 -1.70 -15.77
N PHE A 487 8.50 -2.96 -16.08
CA PHE A 487 7.71 -3.86 -15.25
C PHE A 487 8.56 -5.00 -14.65
N TYR A 488 9.89 -4.86 -14.66
CA TYR A 488 10.77 -5.77 -13.95
C TYR A 488 10.45 -5.76 -12.43
N ASP A 489 10.36 -6.94 -11.80
CA ASP A 489 10.00 -7.13 -10.39
C ASP A 489 8.66 -6.44 -10.01
N TRP A 490 7.67 -6.52 -10.91
CA TRP A 490 6.35 -5.94 -10.70
C TRP A 490 5.64 -6.55 -9.47
N PRO A 491 4.91 -5.76 -8.64
CA PRO A 491 4.41 -6.24 -7.35
C PRO A 491 3.31 -7.32 -7.41
N TRP A 492 2.80 -7.64 -8.61
CA TRP A 492 1.88 -8.75 -8.84
C TRP A 492 2.18 -9.46 -10.16
N LYS A 493 1.73 -10.70 -10.26
CA LYS A 493 1.93 -11.51 -11.46
C LYS A 493 1.18 -10.90 -12.67
N LEU A 494 1.90 -10.69 -13.75
CA LEU A 494 1.36 -10.37 -15.08
C LEU A 494 1.17 -11.66 -15.88
N GLN A 495 0.23 -11.65 -16.85
CA GLN A 495 -0.07 -12.82 -17.68
C GLN A 495 0.91 -13.01 -18.84
N ASP A 496 1.65 -11.96 -19.21
CA ASP A 496 2.52 -11.86 -20.38
C ASP A 496 4.02 -11.82 -20.07
#